data_AF-A0A4P6DUB4-F1
#
_entry.id   AF-A0A4P6DUB4-F1
#
_cell.length_a   1.000
_cell.length_b   1.000
_cell.length_c   1.000
_cell.angle_alpha   90.00
_cell.angle_beta   90.00
_cell.angle_gamma   90.00
#
_symmetry.space_group_name_H-M   'P 1'
#
loop_
_entity.id
_entity.type
_entity.pdbx_description
1 polymer ?
#
loop_
_entity_poly.entity_id
_entity_poly.type
_entity_poly.pdbx_seq_one_letter_code
_entity_poly.pdbx_strand_id
1 'polypeptide(L)' 'MWLYQSGPKPSKEIVLGSIANVSGNRYGKQARWSTDGKIFLVGGLGNGDNIHITPKTIPIPEGVTFA' A
#
# COMPACT_ATOMS: atom_id res chain seq x y z
N MET A 1 1.21 -9.65 4.31
CA MET A 1 0.16 -8.65 4.58
C MET A 1 0.62 -7.81 5.76
N TRP A 2 0.90 -6.52 5.57
CA TRP A 2 1.12 -5.63 6.70
C TRP A 2 -0.25 -5.30 7.30
N LEU A 3 -0.66 -6.12 8.26
CA LEU A 3 -1.95 -5.98 8.89
C LEU A 3 -1.84 -4.90 9.97
N TYR A 4 -2.05 -3.66 9.57
CA TYR A 4 -2.27 -2.58 10.53
C TYR A 4 -3.66 -2.80 11.13
N GLN A 5 -3.74 -3.49 12.28
CA GLN A 5 -5.01 -3.82 12.93
C GLN A 5 -5.70 -2.59 13.53
N SER A 6 -4.96 -1.50 13.74
CA SER A 6 -5.46 -0.24 14.31
C SER A 6 -4.87 0.95 13.56
N GLY A 7 -5.69 1.71 12.86
CA GLY A 7 -5.28 2.92 12.14
C GLY A 7 -6.48 3.64 11.53
N PRO A 8 -6.28 4.83 10.95
CA PRO A 8 -7.34 5.60 10.31
C PRO A 8 -8.08 4.77 9.26
N LYS A 9 -9.41 4.90 9.21
CA LYS A 9 -10.24 4.20 8.23
C LYS A 9 -10.72 5.19 7.18
N PRO A 10 -10.18 5.16 5.95
CA PRO A 10 -10.60 6.09 4.93
C PRO A 10 -12.04 5.77 4.50
N SER A 11 -12.81 6.80 4.13
CA SER A 11 -14.19 6.64 3.66
C SER A 11 -14.30 5.92 2.31
N LYS A 12 -13.19 5.82 1.55
CA LYS A 12 -13.07 5.15 0.25
C LYS A 12 -11.67 4.50 0.13
N GLU A 13 -11.52 3.52 -0.76
CA GLU A 13 -10.20 2.94 -1.05
C GLU A 13 -9.24 4.02 -1.57
N ILE A 14 -8.03 4.07 -1.02
CA ILE A 14 -6.95 4.96 -1.51
C ILE A 14 -5.89 4.13 -2.22
N VAL A 15 -5.61 4.48 -3.48
CA VAL A 15 -4.50 3.88 -4.23
C VAL A 15 -3.20 4.60 -3.85
N LEU A 16 -2.25 3.86 -3.26
CA LEU A 16 -0.97 4.41 -2.82
C LEU A 16 0.09 4.43 -3.94
N GLY A 17 -0.23 3.77 -5.07
CA GLY A 17 0.67 3.60 -6.21
C GLY A 17 1.81 2.63 -5.89
N SER A 18 2.91 2.73 -6.64
CA SER A 18 4.12 1.93 -6.38
C SER A 18 4.80 2.38 -5.08
N ILE A 19 5.03 1.44 -4.16
CA ILE A 19 5.67 1.66 -2.86
C ILE A 19 6.95 0.85 -2.66
N ALA A 20 7.22 -0.10 -3.53
CA ALA A 20 8.40 -0.95 -3.46
C ALA A 20 8.77 -1.52 -4.83
N ASN A 21 9.97 -2.05 -4.96
CA ASN A 21 10.39 -2.88 -6.09
C ASN A 21 10.91 -4.22 -5.58
N VAL A 22 10.92 -5.23 -6.45
CA VAL A 22 11.57 -6.52 -6.15
C VAL A 22 12.85 -6.62 -6.97
N SER A 23 13.95 -6.99 -6.33
CA SER A 23 15.24 -7.17 -7.02
C SER A 23 15.10 -8.12 -8.21
N GLY A 24 15.62 -7.72 -9.38
CA GLY A 24 15.51 -8.50 -10.62
C GLY A 24 14.15 -8.45 -11.31
N ASN A 25 13.17 -7.71 -10.78
CA ASN A 25 11.86 -7.50 -11.40
C ASN A 25 11.75 -6.07 -11.96
N ARG A 26 11.10 -5.92 -13.12
CA ARG A 26 10.94 -4.64 -13.82
C ARG A 26 9.76 -3.81 -13.29
N TYR A 27 8.87 -4.38 -12.49
CA TYR A 27 7.63 -3.72 -12.07
C TYR A 27 7.61 -3.44 -10.57
N GLY A 28 7.29 -2.19 -10.25
CA GLY A 28 7.03 -1.73 -8.89
C GLY A 28 5.78 -2.39 -8.31
N LYS A 29 5.85 -2.74 -7.03
CA LYS A 29 4.76 -3.30 -6.24
C LYS A 29 3.87 -2.18 -5.74
N GLN A 30 2.59 -2.29 -6.09
CA GLN A 30 1.59 -1.29 -5.73
C GLN A 30 0.97 -1.60 -4.37
N ALA A 31 0.43 -0.58 -3.71
CA ALA A 31 -0.38 -0.78 -2.51
C ALA A 31 -1.70 -0.02 -2.55
N ARG A 32 -2.67 -0.52 -1.79
CA ARG A 32 -4.01 0.04 -1.61
C ARG A 32 -4.33 0.12 -0.12
N TRP A 33 -4.99 1.19 0.31
CA TRP A 33 -5.53 1.34 1.65
C TRP A 33 -7.05 1.19 1.60
N SER A 34 -7.56 0.10 2.14
CA SER A 34 -8.98 -0.23 2.15
C SER A 34 -9.74 0.51 3.26
N THR A 35 -11.06 0.58 3.11
CA THR A 35 -11.96 1.27 4.05
C THR A 35 -12.04 0.64 5.44
N ASP A 36 -11.63 -0.63 5.58
CA ASP A 36 -11.50 -1.30 6.87
C ASP A 36 -10.18 -0.95 7.60
N GLY A 37 -9.36 -0.07 7.02
CA GLY A 37 -8.11 0.44 7.60
C GLY A 37 -6.87 -0.37 7.22
N LYS A 38 -7.02 -1.48 6.47
CA LYS A 38 -5.88 -2.33 6.07
C LYS A 38 -5.14 -1.74 4.87
N ILE A 39 -3.83 -1.98 4.82
CA ILE A 39 -3.01 -1.67 3.66
C ILE A 39 -2.51 -2.97 3.02
N PHE A 40 -2.82 -3.15 1.74
CA PHE A 40 -2.49 -4.35 0.99
C PHE A 40 -1.46 -4.06 -0.10
N LEU A 41 -0.46 -4.94 -0.22
CA LEU A 41 0.39 -5.00 -1.41
C LEU A 41 -0.36 -5.77 -2.50
N VAL A 42 -0.47 -5.17 -3.69
CA VAL A 42 -1.14 -5.75 -4.84
C VAL A 42 -0.21 -6.75 -5.53
N GLY A 43 -0.72 -7.93 -5.86
CA GLY A 43 0.00 -8.95 -6.64
C GLY A 43 0.88 -9.90 -5.82
N GLY A 44 0.88 -9.80 -4.48
CA GLY A 44 1.57 -10.73 -3.60
C GLY A 44 3.10 -10.70 -3.71
N LEU A 45 3.74 -11.57 -2.94
CA LEU A 45 5.19 -11.76 -2.89
C LEU A 45 5.49 -13.26 -2.87
N GLY A 46 6.59 -13.65 -3.51
CA GLY A 46 7.13 -15.00 -3.43
C GLY A 46 8.06 -15.18 -2.24
N ASN A 47 8.29 -16.44 -1.86
CA ASN A 47 9.35 -16.76 -0.91
C ASN A 47 10.72 -16.43 -1.53
N GLY A 48 11.57 -15.72 -0.80
CA GLY A 48 12.89 -15.27 -1.28
C GLY A 48 12.89 -13.96 -2.07
N ASP A 49 11.74 -13.29 -2.25
CA ASP A 49 11.71 -11.97 -2.86
C ASP A 49 12.47 -10.95 -2.00
N ASN A 50 13.48 -10.31 -2.58
CA ASN A 50 14.17 -9.18 -1.94
C ASN A 50 13.49 -7.86 -2.33
N ILE A 51 12.79 -7.26 -1.35
CA ILE A 51 11.90 -6.11 -1.54
C ILE A 51 12.61 -4.84 -1.10
N HIS A 52 12.67 -3.85 -1.99
CA HIS A 52 13.21 -2.53 -1.72
C HIS A 52 12.06 -1.54 -1.57
N ILE A 53 11.76 -1.15 -0.34
CA ILE A 53 10.69 -0.19 -0.01
C ILE A 53 11.16 1.22 -0.36
N THR A 54 10.29 2.00 -1.00
CA THR A 54 10.52 3.43 -1.24
C THR A 54 9.55 4.23 -0.37
N PRO A 55 10.04 4.89 0.70
CA PRO A 55 9.21 5.79 1.48
C PRO A 55 8.67 6.92 0.61
N LYS A 56 7.39 7.27 0.81
CA LYS A 56 6.77 8.41 0.15
C LYS A 56 5.69 9.02 1.04
N THR A 57 5.51 10.32 0.91
CA THR A 57 4.35 11.04 1.46
C THR A 57 3.36 11.26 0.33
N ILE A 58 2.08 10.99 0.59
CA ILE A 58 1.00 11.12 -0.39
C ILE A 58 -0.06 12.05 0.19
N PRO A 59 -0.55 13.06 -0.55
CA PRO A 59 -1.68 13.84 -0.08
C PRO A 59 -2.92 12.96 0.03
N ILE A 60 -3.81 13.32 0.95
CA ILE A 60 -5.13 12.70 1.03
C ILE A 60 -5.93 13.11 -0.22
N PRO A 61 -6.50 12.16 -0.97
CA PRO A 61 -7.32 12.49 -2.13
C PRO A 61 -8.53 13.35 -1.73
N GLU A 62 -8.96 14.21 -2.64
CA GLU A 62 -10.10 15.09 -2.43
C GLU A 62 -11.36 14.30 -2.02
N GLY A 63 -12.09 14.81 -1.02
CA GLY A 63 -13.33 14.22 -0.54
C GLY A 63 -13.16 12.91 0.26
N VAL A 64 -11.92 12.49 0.55
CA VAL A 64 -11.66 11.40 1.49
C VAL A 64 -11.65 11.92 2.92
N THR A 65 -12.36 11.23 3.79
CA THR A 65 -12.42 11.47 5.23
C THR A 65 -11.95 10.24 5.99
N PHE A 66 -11.65 10.40 7.28
CA PHE A 66 -11.18 9.31 8.14
C PHE A 66 -12.06 9.18 9.37
N ALA A 67 -12.32 7.93 9.77
CA ALA A 67 -12.87 7.56 11.07
C ALA A 67 -11.78 6.99 11.99
#